data_AF-A0A529QDY1-F1
#
_entry.id   AF-A0A529QDY1-F1
#
_cell.length_a   1.000
_cell.length_b   1.000
_cell.length_c   1.000
_cell.angle_alpha   90.00
_cell.angle_beta   90.00
_cell.angle_gamma   90.00
#
_symmetry.space_group_name_H-M   'P 1'
#
loop_
_entity.id
_entity.type
_entity.pdbx_description
1 polymer ?
#
loop_
_entity_poly.entity_id
_entity_poly.type
_entity_poly.pdbx_seq_one_letter_code
_entity_poly.pdbx_strand_id
1 'polypeptide(L)'
;IVCTFGPETEEPAVVDFEIDGIRAGNVTYGHRFHAPGPITVRRFDDYVAKLEAARVVLDADRRKEIILHDARNLAFANGLDLVEDEGLLEEVSGLVEWPVVLMGEFEQDFLTIPGEVIRLTIRANQKCFVTRPQGAGEDLSNRFILVANIEANDGGKEIAYGNGKVVRARLSDALYFWKTDQGDLPDLDQLADSAAKFDLDLK
;
A
#
# COMPACT_ATOMS: atom_id res chain seq x y z
N ILE A 1 16.58 21.92 -2.15
CA ILE A 1 16.96 21.33 -3.46
C ILE A 1 18.42 20.90 -3.36
N VAL A 2 18.77 19.64 -3.60
CA VAL A 2 20.18 19.20 -3.63
C VAL A 2 20.71 19.39 -5.03
N CYS A 3 21.72 20.24 -5.22
CA CYS A 3 22.33 20.45 -6.53
C CYS A 3 23.82 20.79 -6.38
N THR A 4 24.67 19.82 -6.69
CA THR A 4 26.12 19.95 -6.66
C THR A 4 26.70 19.59 -8.02
N PHE A 5 27.73 20.32 -8.44
CA PHE A 5 28.43 20.10 -9.69
C PHE A 5 29.94 20.21 -9.48
N GLY A 6 30.68 19.27 -10.06
CA GLY A 6 32.14 19.25 -10.00
C GLY A 6 32.70 17.91 -10.48
N PRO A 7 34.01 17.85 -10.80
CA PRO A 7 34.66 16.63 -11.20
C PRO A 7 34.74 15.63 -10.03
N GLU A 8 34.81 14.33 -10.34
CA GLU A 8 34.85 13.26 -9.32
C GLU A 8 36.07 13.35 -8.40
N THR A 9 37.15 14.00 -8.84
CA THR A 9 38.42 14.10 -8.10
C THR A 9 38.50 15.30 -7.16
N GLU A 10 37.53 16.20 -7.19
CA GLU A 10 37.56 17.47 -6.44
C GLU A 10 36.32 17.64 -5.55
N GLU A 11 36.33 18.69 -4.73
CA GLU A 11 35.18 19.07 -3.93
C GLU A 11 34.14 19.78 -4.82
N PRO A 12 32.92 19.24 -4.92
CA PRO A 12 31.92 19.81 -5.82
C PRO A 12 31.35 21.11 -5.25
N ALA A 13 31.05 22.05 -6.14
CA ALA A 13 30.41 23.30 -5.78
C ALA A 13 28.89 23.16 -5.79
N VAL A 14 28.21 23.87 -4.90
CA VAL A 14 26.75 24.03 -4.98
C VAL A 14 26.42 24.93 -6.16
N VAL A 15 25.50 24.49 -7.01
CA VAL A 15 24.99 25.34 -8.09
C VAL A 15 23.99 26.32 -7.47
N ASP A 16 24.33 27.61 -7.46
CA ASP A 16 23.52 28.63 -6.80
C ASP A 16 22.31 29.03 -7.64
N PHE A 17 21.13 28.61 -7.18
CA PHE A 17 19.84 29.05 -7.71
C PHE A 17 18.75 28.89 -6.66
N GLU A 18 17.57 29.40 -6.99
CA GLU A 18 16.39 29.36 -6.13
C GLU A 18 15.16 29.03 -6.97
N ILE A 19 14.27 28.20 -6.43
CA ILE A 19 12.95 27.90 -7.01
C ILE A 19 11.93 28.11 -5.90
N ASP A 20 10.95 28.99 -6.12
CA ASP A 20 9.85 29.29 -5.19
C ASP A 20 10.31 29.55 -3.74
N GLY A 21 11.39 30.33 -3.56
CA GLY A 21 11.94 30.62 -2.23
C GLY A 21 12.84 29.53 -1.64
N ILE A 22 13.03 28.40 -2.34
CA ILE A 22 13.89 27.29 -1.90
C ILE A 22 15.23 27.40 -2.62
N ARG A 23 16.26 27.83 -1.89
CA ARG A 23 17.63 27.87 -2.40
C ARG A 23 18.22 26.48 -2.54
N ALA A 24 19.00 26.26 -3.60
CA ALA A 24 19.78 25.06 -3.79
C ALA A 24 20.90 24.95 -2.74
N GLY A 25 21.26 23.70 -2.41
CA GLY A 25 22.26 23.39 -1.42
C GLY A 25 22.80 21.99 -1.60
N ASN A 26 23.55 21.52 -0.61
CA ASN A 26 24.11 20.18 -0.55
C ASN A 26 23.61 19.40 0.68
N VAL A 27 22.53 19.85 1.31
CA VAL A 27 21.95 19.19 2.49
C VAL A 27 20.61 18.55 2.13
N THR A 28 20.44 17.31 2.58
CA THR A 28 19.20 16.54 2.51
C THR A 28 18.88 15.95 3.87
N TYR A 29 17.81 15.17 3.97
CA TYR A 29 17.39 14.48 5.20
C TYR A 29 17.07 13.03 4.87
N GLY A 30 17.30 12.14 5.83
CA GLY A 30 16.87 10.75 5.72
C GLY A 30 15.43 10.57 6.20
N HIS A 31 15.10 9.33 6.57
CA HIS A 31 13.77 8.97 7.02
C HIS A 31 13.35 9.79 8.25
N ARG A 32 12.15 10.37 8.19
CA ARG A 32 11.65 11.30 9.22
C ARG A 32 11.73 10.77 10.65
N PHE A 33 11.51 9.47 10.84
CA PHE A 33 11.50 8.85 12.17
C PHE A 33 12.79 8.11 12.52
N HIS A 34 13.53 7.61 11.51
CA HIS A 34 14.68 6.74 11.75
C HIS A 34 16.03 7.48 11.65
N ALA A 35 16.09 8.54 10.86
CA ALA A 35 17.29 9.36 10.68
C ALA A 35 16.91 10.82 10.37
N PRO A 36 16.33 11.56 11.35
CA PRO A 36 15.85 12.93 11.14
C PRO A 36 16.97 13.98 10.98
N GLY A 37 18.23 13.58 11.16
CA GLY A 37 19.38 14.49 11.09
C GLY A 37 19.67 14.96 9.66
N PRO A 38 20.26 16.16 9.49
CA PRO A 38 20.69 16.63 8.18
C PRO A 38 21.85 15.78 7.66
N ILE A 39 21.83 15.54 6.35
CA ILE A 39 22.82 14.76 5.61
C ILE A 39 23.46 15.70 4.59
N THR A 40 24.76 15.91 4.69
CA THR A 40 25.51 16.64 3.65
C THR A 40 25.89 15.67 2.53
N VAL A 41 25.54 16.01 1.30
CA VAL A 41 25.72 15.23 0.09
C VAL A 41 26.77 15.90 -0.77
N ARG A 42 27.79 15.15 -1.18
CA ARG A 42 28.81 15.68 -2.10
C ARG A 42 28.40 15.45 -3.56
N ARG A 43 28.04 14.20 -3.89
CA ARG A 43 27.73 13.74 -5.26
C ARG A 43 26.64 12.69 -5.24
N PHE A 44 26.20 12.24 -6.41
CA PHE A 44 25.09 11.30 -6.52
C PHE A 44 25.36 9.94 -5.85
N ASP A 45 26.54 9.34 -6.02
CA ASP A 45 26.82 8.05 -5.34
C ASP A 45 26.79 8.17 -3.82
N ASP A 46 27.30 9.29 -3.30
CA ASP A 46 27.26 9.63 -1.88
C ASP A 46 25.83 9.89 -1.40
N TYR A 47 24.97 10.47 -2.24
CA TYR A 47 23.56 10.68 -1.97
C TYR A 47 22.83 9.36 -1.76
N VAL A 48 22.96 8.42 -2.69
CA VAL A 48 22.30 7.10 -2.63
C VAL A 48 22.73 6.34 -1.37
N ALA A 49 24.05 6.22 -1.15
CA ALA A 49 24.58 5.46 -0.02
C ALA A 49 24.20 6.08 1.34
N LYS A 50 24.23 7.41 1.45
CA LYS A 50 23.84 8.11 2.70
C LYS A 50 22.35 8.03 2.97
N LEU A 51 21.51 8.15 1.94
CA LEU A 51 20.07 7.98 2.09
C LEU A 51 19.75 6.57 2.57
N GLU A 52 20.36 5.56 1.97
CA GLU A 52 20.13 4.17 2.39
C GLU A 52 20.56 3.93 3.84
N ALA A 53 21.73 4.43 4.25
CA ALA A 53 22.18 4.40 5.64
C ALA A 53 21.22 5.17 6.59
N ALA A 54 20.56 6.19 6.07
CA ALA A 54 19.54 6.98 6.76
C ALA A 54 18.11 6.46 6.52
N ARG A 55 17.97 5.18 6.17
CA ARG A 55 16.71 4.47 5.99
C ARG A 55 15.82 5.04 4.87
N VAL A 56 16.41 5.35 3.72
CA VAL A 56 15.68 5.76 2.51
C VAL A 56 16.24 4.99 1.32
N VAL A 57 15.43 4.12 0.73
CA VAL A 57 15.75 3.47 -0.55
C VAL A 57 15.33 4.43 -1.65
N LEU A 58 16.28 5.09 -2.32
CA LEU A 58 15.97 6.12 -3.32
C LEU A 58 15.30 5.55 -4.58
N ASP A 59 15.80 4.41 -5.07
CA ASP A 59 15.35 3.77 -6.30
C ASP A 59 13.99 3.09 -6.10
N ALA A 60 13.00 3.46 -6.93
CA ALA A 60 11.64 2.93 -6.85
C ALA A 60 11.55 1.47 -7.29
N ASP A 61 12.30 1.06 -8.32
CA ASP A 61 12.33 -0.33 -8.78
C ASP A 61 12.93 -1.23 -7.69
N ARG A 62 13.99 -0.75 -7.01
CA ARG A 62 14.54 -1.45 -5.84
C ARG A 62 13.53 -1.57 -4.70
N ARG A 63 12.71 -0.53 -4.44
CA ARG A 63 11.63 -0.63 -3.43
C ARG A 63 10.59 -1.68 -3.83
N LYS A 64 10.20 -1.75 -5.11
CA LYS A 64 9.28 -2.77 -5.62
C LYS A 64 9.83 -4.18 -5.43
N GLU A 65 11.11 -4.39 -5.75
CA GLU A 65 11.78 -5.68 -5.55
C GLU A 65 11.75 -6.13 -4.09
N ILE A 66 12.11 -5.23 -3.16
CA ILE A 66 12.08 -5.51 -1.71
C ILE A 66 10.67 -5.87 -1.27
N ILE A 67 9.68 -5.04 -1.60
CA ILE A 67 8.28 -5.26 -1.23
C ILE A 67 7.77 -6.61 -1.74
N LEU A 68 7.99 -6.89 -3.03
CA LEU A 68 7.47 -8.11 -3.65
C LEU A 68 8.14 -9.37 -3.12
N HIS A 69 9.46 -9.33 -2.94
CA HIS A 69 10.23 -10.43 -2.36
C HIS A 69 9.76 -10.73 -0.94
N ASP A 70 9.69 -9.71 -0.08
CA ASP A 70 9.33 -9.89 1.32
C ASP A 70 7.86 -10.28 1.49
N ALA A 71 6.95 -9.74 0.66
CA ALA A 71 5.55 -10.13 0.64
C ALA A 71 5.36 -11.58 0.23
N ARG A 72 6.05 -12.05 -0.82
CA ARG A 72 6.03 -13.45 -1.24
C ARG A 72 6.57 -14.37 -0.15
N ASN A 73 7.71 -14.02 0.45
CA ASN A 73 8.31 -14.82 1.52
C ASN A 73 7.40 -14.90 2.75
N LEU A 74 6.82 -13.77 3.15
CA LEU A 74 5.94 -13.71 4.31
C LEU A 74 4.64 -14.49 4.07
N ALA A 75 4.06 -14.41 2.87
CA ALA A 75 2.91 -15.23 2.48
C ALA A 75 3.26 -16.72 2.49
N PHE A 76 4.35 -17.10 1.83
CA PHE A 76 4.81 -18.49 1.72
C PHE A 76 5.07 -19.12 3.09
N ALA A 77 5.72 -18.38 4.00
CA ALA A 77 5.99 -18.84 5.37
C ALA A 77 4.71 -19.12 6.18
N ASN A 78 3.55 -18.62 5.74
CA ASN A 78 2.24 -18.83 6.34
C ASN A 78 1.35 -19.80 5.52
N GLY A 79 1.91 -20.49 4.51
CA GLY A 79 1.15 -21.41 3.65
C GLY A 79 0.21 -20.71 2.67
N LEU A 80 0.51 -19.47 2.31
CA LEU A 80 -0.29 -18.62 1.45
C LEU A 80 0.49 -18.22 0.20
N ASP A 81 -0.24 -17.88 -0.86
CA ASP A 81 0.29 -17.19 -2.03
C ASP A 81 -0.15 -15.73 -2.01
N LEU A 82 0.75 -14.83 -2.41
CA LEU A 82 0.44 -13.43 -2.64
C LEU A 82 -0.41 -13.30 -3.91
N VAL A 83 -1.50 -12.53 -3.85
CA VAL A 83 -2.22 -12.11 -5.06
C VAL A 83 -1.54 -10.86 -5.61
N GLU A 84 -0.70 -11.06 -6.62
CA GLU A 84 0.12 -10.00 -7.21
C GLU A 84 -0.73 -8.96 -7.97
N ASP A 85 -0.31 -7.70 -7.88
CA ASP A 85 -0.97 -6.55 -8.49
C ASP A 85 0.09 -5.47 -8.78
N GLU A 86 0.59 -5.45 -10.01
CA GLU A 86 1.68 -4.55 -10.42
C GLU A 86 1.33 -3.08 -10.22
N GLY A 87 0.08 -2.70 -10.50
CA GLY A 87 -0.38 -1.32 -10.30
C GLY A 87 -0.38 -0.91 -8.83
N LEU A 88 -0.77 -1.83 -7.93
CA LEU A 88 -0.67 -1.59 -6.49
C LEU A 88 0.78 -1.58 -6.01
N LEU A 89 1.65 -2.42 -6.58
CA LEU A 89 3.08 -2.44 -6.26
C LEU A 89 3.77 -1.12 -6.61
N GLU A 90 3.49 -0.58 -7.79
CA GLU A 90 3.96 0.75 -8.20
C GLU A 90 3.48 1.82 -7.22
N GLU A 91 2.18 1.85 -6.91
CA GLU A 91 1.60 2.82 -5.98
C GLU A 91 2.24 2.73 -4.58
N VAL A 92 2.30 1.53 -3.99
CA VAL A 92 2.84 1.31 -2.64
C VAL A 92 4.33 1.66 -2.58
N SER A 93 5.11 1.35 -3.63
CA SER A 93 6.51 1.75 -3.71
C SER A 93 6.72 3.27 -3.75
N GLY A 94 5.72 4.03 -4.21
CA GLY A 94 5.73 5.49 -4.17
C GLY A 94 5.29 6.08 -2.82
N LEU A 95 4.57 5.31 -1.99
CA LEU A 95 4.05 5.75 -0.68
C LEU A 95 5.06 5.58 0.46
N VAL A 96 6.04 4.70 0.29
CA VAL A 96 7.05 4.41 1.32
C VAL A 96 8.45 4.63 0.77
N GLU A 97 9.32 5.17 1.61
CA GLU A 97 10.73 5.36 1.33
C GLU A 97 11.60 4.27 2.00
N TRP A 98 11.08 3.62 3.03
CA TRP A 98 11.67 2.45 3.70
C TRP A 98 10.62 1.35 3.92
N PRO A 99 10.48 0.38 2.99
CA PRO A 99 9.42 -0.60 3.06
C PRO A 99 9.64 -1.60 4.21
N VAL A 100 8.62 -1.77 5.04
CA VAL A 100 8.53 -2.82 6.06
C VAL A 100 7.25 -3.62 5.81
N VAL A 101 7.40 -4.84 5.30
CA VAL A 101 6.27 -5.69 4.95
C VAL A 101 5.72 -6.40 6.19
N LEU A 102 4.41 -6.28 6.43
CA LEU A 102 3.72 -6.87 7.58
C LEU A 102 2.49 -7.64 7.13
N MET A 103 2.09 -8.64 7.92
CA MET A 103 0.87 -9.40 7.69
C MET A 103 -0.24 -8.97 8.65
N GLY A 104 -1.37 -8.56 8.08
CA GLY A 104 -2.61 -8.31 8.80
C GLY A 104 -3.61 -9.46 8.66
N GLU A 105 -4.66 -9.42 9.46
CA GLU A 105 -5.77 -10.35 9.38
C GLU A 105 -7.12 -9.65 9.62
N PHE A 106 -8.18 -10.23 9.08
CA PHE A 106 -9.56 -9.87 9.34
C PHE A 106 -10.38 -11.14 9.66
N GLU A 107 -11.63 -10.99 10.11
CA GLU A 107 -12.50 -12.10 10.45
C GLU A 107 -12.86 -12.98 9.24
N GLN A 108 -12.84 -14.31 9.41
CA GLN A 108 -13.19 -15.26 8.34
C GLN A 108 -14.63 -15.09 7.82
N ASP A 109 -15.55 -14.54 8.63
CA ASP A 109 -16.93 -14.28 8.23
C ASP A 109 -17.04 -13.35 7.00
N PHE A 110 -16.03 -12.50 6.77
CA PHE A 110 -15.97 -11.67 5.57
C PHE A 110 -15.67 -12.47 4.29
N LEU A 111 -15.20 -13.71 4.37
CA LEU A 111 -15.03 -14.57 3.19
C LEU A 111 -16.38 -15.02 2.58
N THR A 112 -17.51 -14.61 3.18
CA THR A 112 -18.85 -14.83 2.60
C THR A 112 -19.19 -13.84 1.47
N ILE A 113 -18.47 -12.72 1.34
CA ILE A 113 -18.60 -11.83 0.18
C ILE A 113 -17.65 -12.26 -0.94
N PRO A 114 -17.98 -11.96 -2.23
CA PRO A 114 -17.12 -12.33 -3.35
C PRO A 114 -15.70 -11.79 -3.20
N GLY A 115 -14.72 -12.60 -3.58
CA GLY A 115 -13.29 -12.27 -3.43
C GLY A 115 -12.89 -10.98 -4.15
N GLU A 116 -13.55 -10.65 -5.26
CA GLU A 116 -13.35 -9.41 -6.00
C GLU A 116 -13.74 -8.18 -5.18
N VAL A 117 -14.83 -8.28 -4.41
CA VAL A 117 -15.27 -7.21 -3.51
C VAL A 117 -14.25 -7.04 -2.38
N ILE A 118 -13.80 -8.13 -1.77
CA ILE A 118 -12.75 -8.10 -0.72
C ILE A 118 -11.48 -7.45 -1.26
N ARG A 119 -10.98 -7.94 -2.41
CA ARG A 119 -9.76 -7.44 -3.05
C ARG A 119 -9.90 -5.95 -3.38
N LEU A 120 -11.01 -5.54 -3.98
CA LEU A 120 -11.25 -4.14 -4.33
C LEU A 120 -11.31 -3.26 -3.09
N THR A 121 -12.04 -3.66 -2.06
CA THR A 121 -12.18 -2.90 -0.81
C THR A 121 -10.83 -2.72 -0.12
N ILE A 122 -10.04 -3.79 0.01
CA ILE A 122 -8.72 -3.76 0.65
C ILE A 122 -7.72 -2.94 -0.18
N ARG A 123 -7.68 -3.14 -1.50
CA ARG A 123 -6.81 -2.40 -2.43
C ARG A 123 -7.12 -0.91 -2.43
N ALA A 124 -8.39 -0.54 -2.61
CA ALA A 124 -8.78 0.86 -2.76
C ALA A 124 -8.64 1.67 -1.47
N ASN A 125 -9.03 1.09 -0.33
CA ASN A 125 -9.09 1.82 0.94
C ASN A 125 -7.79 1.78 1.73
N GLN A 126 -7.00 0.70 1.63
CA GLN A 126 -5.83 0.47 2.50
C GLN A 126 -4.54 0.18 1.73
N LYS A 127 -4.57 0.08 0.40
CA LYS A 127 -3.38 -0.17 -0.44
C LYS A 127 -2.62 -1.44 -0.01
N CYS A 128 -3.37 -2.47 0.35
CA CYS A 128 -2.85 -3.75 0.82
C CYS A 128 -3.08 -4.85 -0.23
N PHE A 129 -2.20 -5.83 -0.26
CA PHE A 129 -2.30 -7.01 -1.12
C PHE A 129 -3.09 -8.09 -0.40
N VAL A 130 -4.03 -8.74 -1.09
CA VAL A 130 -4.72 -9.91 -0.55
C VAL A 130 -3.87 -11.17 -0.78
N THR A 131 -4.18 -12.21 -0.02
CA THR A 131 -3.51 -13.51 -0.14
C THR A 131 -4.54 -14.60 -0.37
N ARG A 132 -4.09 -15.74 -0.89
CA ARG A 132 -4.91 -16.94 -1.07
C ARG A 132 -4.22 -18.16 -0.46
N PRO A 133 -4.97 -19.17 0.01
CA PRO A 133 -4.37 -20.44 0.40
C PRO A 133 -3.71 -21.12 -0.81
N GLN A 134 -2.59 -21.79 -0.59
CA GLN A 134 -1.90 -22.53 -1.65
C GLN A 134 -2.81 -23.62 -2.23
N GLY A 135 -2.92 -23.65 -3.57
CA GLY A 135 -3.73 -24.64 -4.28
C GLY A 135 -5.25 -24.41 -4.23
N ALA A 136 -5.74 -23.34 -3.63
CA ALA A 136 -7.18 -23.03 -3.50
C ALA A 136 -7.79 -22.26 -4.69
N GLY A 137 -7.06 -22.13 -5.81
CA GLY A 137 -7.56 -21.43 -6.99
C GLY A 137 -7.70 -19.92 -6.77
N GLU A 138 -8.94 -19.43 -6.78
CA GLU A 138 -9.30 -18.01 -6.64
C GLU A 138 -9.76 -17.64 -5.23
N ASP A 139 -9.94 -18.62 -4.34
CA ASP A 139 -10.40 -18.37 -2.98
C ASP A 139 -9.37 -17.55 -2.19
N LEU A 140 -9.83 -16.47 -1.58
CA LEU A 140 -8.98 -15.62 -0.75
C LEU A 140 -8.86 -16.18 0.67
N SER A 141 -7.73 -15.90 1.31
CA SER A 141 -7.56 -16.09 2.74
C SER A 141 -8.02 -14.85 3.51
N ASN A 142 -8.20 -14.97 4.82
CA ASN A 142 -8.50 -13.83 5.70
C ASN A 142 -7.24 -13.03 6.12
N ARG A 143 -6.12 -13.23 5.41
CA ARG A 143 -4.84 -12.54 5.62
C ARG A 143 -4.53 -11.61 4.46
N PHE A 144 -3.86 -10.51 4.76
CA PHE A 144 -3.42 -9.54 3.77
C PHE A 144 -2.03 -9.02 4.13
N ILE A 145 -1.32 -8.53 3.11
CA ILE A 145 -0.02 -7.90 3.25
C ILE A 145 -0.18 -6.39 3.19
N LEU A 146 0.39 -5.70 4.17
CA LEU A 146 0.53 -4.26 4.21
C LEU A 146 2.02 -3.88 4.19
N VAL A 147 2.32 -2.67 3.74
CA VAL A 147 3.69 -2.13 3.75
C VAL A 147 3.71 -0.87 4.59
N ALA A 148 4.42 -0.94 5.72
CA ALA A 148 4.68 0.20 6.57
C ALA A 148 5.93 0.95 6.11
N ASN A 149 6.00 2.24 6.43
CA ASN A 149 7.20 3.05 6.24
C ASN A 149 8.06 3.12 7.51
N ILE A 150 7.74 2.35 8.56
CA ILE A 150 8.38 2.47 9.87
C ILE A 150 8.74 1.08 10.38
N GLU A 151 10.01 0.91 10.76
CA GLU A 151 10.48 -0.20 11.60
C GLU A 151 10.01 0.03 13.04
N ALA A 152 8.91 -0.61 13.43
CA ALA A 152 8.38 -0.49 14.78
C ALA A 152 9.11 -1.42 15.76
N ASN A 153 9.30 -0.93 17.00
CA ASN A 153 10.03 -1.65 18.05
C ASN A 153 9.36 -2.97 18.48
N ASP A 154 8.07 -3.14 18.23
CA ASP A 154 7.29 -4.34 18.52
C ASP A 154 7.26 -5.34 17.35
N GLY A 155 8.03 -5.09 16.29
CA GLY A 155 8.01 -5.86 15.06
C GLY A 155 6.79 -5.59 14.18
N GLY A 156 6.08 -4.46 14.40
CA GLY A 156 4.93 -4.05 13.59
C GLY A 156 3.60 -4.65 14.02
N LYS A 157 3.51 -5.24 15.23
CA LYS A 157 2.29 -5.88 15.73
C LYS A 157 1.13 -4.89 15.86
N GLU A 158 1.36 -3.74 16.49
CA GLU A 158 0.33 -2.71 16.64
C GLU A 158 -0.06 -2.09 15.29
N ILE A 159 0.89 -1.98 14.35
CA ILE A 159 0.61 -1.49 12.99
C ILE A 159 -0.31 -2.46 12.24
N ALA A 160 0.01 -3.76 12.29
CA ALA A 160 -0.80 -4.81 11.65
C ALA A 160 -2.19 -4.89 12.29
N TYR A 161 -2.27 -4.82 13.62
CA TYR A 161 -3.55 -4.82 14.35
C TYR A 161 -4.41 -3.59 14.02
N GLY A 162 -3.80 -2.40 13.98
CA GLY A 162 -4.48 -1.16 13.59
C GLY A 162 -5.01 -1.23 12.15
N ASN A 163 -4.22 -1.73 11.21
CA ASN A 163 -4.66 -1.95 9.83
C ASN A 163 -5.79 -2.97 9.75
N GLY A 164 -5.73 -4.07 10.51
CA GLY A 164 -6.81 -5.06 10.59
C GLY A 164 -8.14 -4.43 11.04
N LYS A 165 -8.11 -3.50 12.01
CA LYS A 165 -9.31 -2.74 12.42
C LYS A 165 -9.88 -1.87 11.30
N VAL A 166 -9.03 -1.21 10.54
CA VAL A 166 -9.48 -0.34 9.43
C VAL A 166 -10.04 -1.19 8.28
N VAL A 167 -9.36 -2.26 7.91
CA VAL A 167 -9.85 -3.23 6.91
C VAL A 167 -11.20 -3.80 7.33
N ARG A 168 -11.34 -4.24 8.59
CA ARG A 168 -12.62 -4.72 9.13
C ARG A 168 -13.74 -3.70 8.97
N ALA A 169 -13.51 -2.44 9.34
CA ALA A 169 -14.53 -1.40 9.22
C ALA A 169 -15.00 -1.25 7.75
N ARG A 170 -14.07 -1.30 6.79
CA ARG A 170 -14.39 -1.21 5.35
C ARG A 170 -15.08 -2.45 4.81
N LEU A 171 -14.71 -3.64 5.28
CA LEU A 171 -15.36 -4.89 4.90
C LEU A 171 -16.75 -5.01 5.52
N SER A 172 -17.00 -4.45 6.71
CA SER A 172 -18.35 -4.35 7.30
C SER A 172 -19.29 -3.56 6.41
N ASP A 173 -18.84 -2.41 5.87
CA ASP A 173 -19.62 -1.63 4.92
C ASP A 173 -19.91 -2.43 3.64
N ALA A 174 -18.88 -3.09 3.09
CA ALA A 174 -19.03 -3.92 1.89
C ALA A 174 -19.99 -5.10 2.10
N LEU A 175 -19.91 -5.78 3.25
CA LEU A 175 -20.81 -6.86 3.63
C LEU A 175 -22.26 -6.38 3.78
N TYR A 176 -22.45 -5.18 4.35
CA TYR A 176 -23.78 -4.58 4.45
C TYR A 176 -24.38 -4.31 3.08
N PHE A 177 -23.62 -3.70 2.16
CA PHE A 177 -24.09 -3.46 0.78
C PHE A 177 -24.35 -4.77 0.04
N TRP A 178 -23.44 -5.74 0.13
CA TRP A 178 -23.63 -7.06 -0.49
C TRP A 178 -24.92 -7.75 -0.05
N LYS A 179 -25.28 -7.67 1.23
CA LYS A 179 -26.52 -8.25 1.76
C LYS A 179 -27.75 -7.44 1.35
N THR A 180 -27.64 -6.11 1.37
CA THR A 180 -28.74 -5.22 0.97
C THR A 180 -29.09 -5.40 -0.50
N ASP A 181 -28.09 -5.53 -1.37
CA ASP A 181 -28.26 -5.69 -2.82
C ASP A 181 -28.86 -7.04 -3.23
N GLN A 182 -28.93 -8.01 -2.31
CA GLN A 182 -29.63 -9.29 -2.52
C GLN A 182 -31.12 -9.23 -2.15
N GLY A 183 -31.55 -8.15 -1.48
CA GLY A 183 -32.96 -7.92 -1.19
C GLY A 183 -33.66 -7.21 -2.35
N ASP A 184 -35.00 -7.24 -2.33
CA ASP A 184 -35.79 -6.44 -3.25
C ASP A 184 -35.52 -4.95 -3.05
N LEU A 185 -35.62 -4.16 -4.13
CA LEU A 185 -35.50 -2.71 -4.04
C LEU A 185 -36.53 -2.18 -3.03
N PRO A 186 -36.12 -1.27 -2.13
CA PRO A 186 -37.11 -0.54 -1.34
C PRO A 186 -38.05 0.18 -2.31
N ASP A 187 -39.35 0.05 -2.08
CA ASP A 187 -40.42 0.62 -2.92
C ASP A 187 -40.65 -0.06 -4.28
N LEU A 188 -40.26 -1.33 -4.45
CA LEU A 188 -40.57 -2.13 -5.64
C LEU A 188 -42.08 -2.07 -6.00
N ASP A 189 -42.95 -2.07 -4.99
CA ASP A 189 -44.42 -1.94 -5.14
C ASP A 189 -44.84 -0.62 -5.81
N GLN A 190 -44.09 0.47 -5.60
CA GLN A 190 -44.38 1.77 -6.20
C GLN A 190 -44.04 1.81 -7.70
N LEU A 191 -43.28 0.83 -8.20
CA LEU A 191 -42.89 0.72 -9.60
C LEU A 191 -43.86 -0.15 -10.43
N ALA A 192 -44.87 -0.77 -9.80
CA ALA A 192 -45.80 -1.70 -10.45
C ALA A 192 -46.49 -1.09 -11.70
N ASP A 193 -47.01 0.13 -11.59
CA ASP A 193 -47.68 0.82 -12.70
C ASP A 193 -46.70 1.12 -13.86
N SER A 194 -45.45 1.45 -13.53
CA SER A 194 -44.42 1.69 -14.53
C SER A 194 -44.00 0.39 -15.22
N ALA A 195 -43.78 -0.69 -14.47
CA ALA A 195 -43.44 -2.00 -15.01
C ALA A 195 -44.52 -2.55 -15.94
N ALA A 196 -45.79 -2.42 -15.56
CA ALA A 196 -46.92 -2.82 -16.39
C ALA A 196 -46.97 -2.03 -17.72
N LYS A 197 -46.56 -0.76 -17.71
CA LYS A 197 -46.53 0.08 -18.92
C LYS A 197 -45.41 -0.32 -19.89
N PHE A 198 -44.35 -0.95 -19.40
CA PHE A 198 -43.19 -1.40 -20.18
C PHE A 198 -43.11 -2.92 -20.38
N ASP A 199 -44.13 -3.67 -19.94
CA ASP A 199 -44.18 -5.14 -20.00
C ASP A 199 -42.97 -5.81 -19.31
N LEU A 200 -42.58 -5.26 -18.15
CA LEU A 200 -41.47 -5.76 -17.33
C LEU A 200 -41.99 -6.60 -16.17
N ASP A 201 -41.35 -7.75 -15.93
CA ASP A 201 -41.58 -8.54 -14.72
C ASP A 201 -40.76 -7.96 -13.56
N LEU A 202 -41.42 -7.72 -12.43
CA LEU A 202 -40.79 -7.21 -11.21
C LEU A 202 -40.37 -8.35 -10.26
N LYS A 203 -40.59 -9.62 -10.64
CA LYS A 203 -40.19 -10.81 -9.88
C LYS A 203 -38.89 -11.45 -10.36
#